data_AF-A0A0Q8CB57-F1
#
_entry.id   AF-A0A0Q8CB57-F1
#
_cell.length_a   1.000
_cell.length_b   1.000
_cell.length_c   1.000
_cell.angle_alpha   90.00
_cell.angle_beta   90.00
_cell.angle_gamma   90.00
#
_symmetry.space_group_name_H-M   'P 1'
#
loop_
_entity.id
_entity.type
_entity.pdbx_description
1 polymer ?
#
loop_
_entity_poly.entity_id
_entity_poly.type
_entity_poly.pdbx_seq_one_letter_code
_entity_poly.pdbx_strand_id
1 'polypeptide(L)' 'MVVHGIEYRFCRASSVVIGHDGLALECWEGQRAQMFEIFRNDETLRFEVTLFEPSVPLELLEYAVQIARDSLGDFCP' A
#
# COMPACT_ATOMS: atom_id res chain seq x y z
N MET A 1 -0.85 5.48 12.56
CA MET A 1 0.40 6.27 12.44
C MET A 1 0.01 7.73 12.30
N VAL A 2 0.75 8.66 12.90
CA VAL A 2 0.45 10.10 12.78
C VAL A 2 1.55 10.81 12.01
N VAL A 3 1.20 11.51 10.93
CA VAL A 3 2.11 12.35 10.13
C VAL A 3 1.44 13.71 9.95
N HIS A 4 2.16 14.80 10.23
CA HIS A 4 1.62 16.17 10.18
C HIS A 4 0.29 16.38 10.95
N GLY A 5 0.10 15.64 12.05
CA GLY A 5 -1.13 15.72 12.86
C GLY A 5 -2.33 14.96 12.29
N ILE A 6 -2.17 14.28 11.14
CA ILE A 6 -3.21 13.46 10.51
C ILE A 6 -2.97 12.00 10.90
N GLU A 7 -4.03 11.30 11.29
CA GLU A 7 -3.99 9.87 11.61
C GLU A 7 -4.24 9.02 10.36
N TYR A 8 -3.25 8.18 10.06
CA TYR A 8 -3.28 7.19 8.99
C TYR A 8 -3.37 5.77 9.54
N ARG A 9 -4.16 4.93 8.86
CA ARG A 9 -4.35 3.53 9.17
C ARG A 9 -3.91 2.68 7.98
N PHE A 10 -3.15 1.63 8.27
CA PHE A 10 -2.76 0.64 7.28
C PHE A 10 -3.65 -0.59 7.34
N CYS A 11 -4.08 -1.09 6.19
CA CYS A 11 -4.87 -2.31 6.06
C CYS A 11 -4.22 -3.22 5.05
N ARG A 12 -4.31 -4.54 5.27
CA ARG A 12 -3.91 -5.51 4.27
C ARG A 12 -5.12 -5.87 3.42
N ALA A 13 -4.91 -5.92 2.11
CA ALA A 13 -5.90 -6.40 1.15
C ALA A 13 -5.27 -7.45 0.23
N SER A 14 -6.11 -8.07 -0.60
CA SER A 14 -5.69 -9.06 -1.59
C SER A 14 -6.55 -8.90 -2.84
N SER A 15 -5.97 -9.18 -4.00
CA SER A 15 -6.69 -9.21 -5.27
C SER A 15 -6.28 -10.46 -6.03
N VAL A 16 -7.20 -11.04 -6.80
CA VAL A 16 -7.01 -12.33 -7.49
C VAL A 16 -7.64 -12.24 -8.88
N VAL A 17 -7.24 -11.22 -9.63
CA VAL A 17 -7.75 -10.95 -10.99
C VAL A 17 -6.57 -10.85 -11.96
N ILE A 18 -6.80 -11.19 -13.22
CA ILE A 18 -5.75 -11.22 -14.26
C ILE A 18 -5.04 -9.86 -14.33
N GLY A 19 -3.72 -9.87 -14.23
CA GLY A 19 -2.85 -8.69 -14.23
C GLY A 19 -2.69 -8.03 -12.86
N HIS A 20 -3.39 -8.51 -11.83
CA HIS A 20 -3.46 -7.93 -10.50
C HIS A 20 -3.81 -9.00 -9.45
N ASP A 21 -2.94 -10.02 -9.37
CA ASP A 21 -3.00 -11.10 -8.39
C ASP A 21 -1.90 -10.92 -7.33
N GLY A 22 -2.28 -10.89 -6.06
CA GLY A 22 -1.36 -10.70 -4.95
C GLY A 22 -1.95 -9.97 -3.74
N LEU A 23 -1.08 -9.29 -3.00
CA LEU A 23 -1.40 -8.65 -1.72
C LEU A 23 -1.12 -7.16 -1.75
N ALA A 24 -1.97 -6.38 -1.07
CA ALA A 24 -1.81 -4.94 -0.95
C ALA A 24 -1.62 -4.51 0.51
N LEU A 25 -0.85 -3.44 0.70
CA LEU A 25 -0.90 -2.59 1.88
C LEU A 25 -1.59 -1.28 1.49
N GLU A 26 -2.79 -1.07 2.00
CA GLU A 26 -3.57 0.14 1.78
C GLU A 26 -3.33 1.15 2.90
N CYS A 27 -3.17 2.42 2.55
CA CYS A 27 -3.09 3.52 3.50
C CYS A 27 -4.36 4.37 3.46
N TRP A 28 -4.98 4.57 4.61
CA TRP A 28 -6.23 5.31 4.77
C TRP A 28 -6.06 6.49 5.72
N GLU A 29 -6.60 7.66 5.38
CA GLU A 29 -6.82 8.75 6.32
C GLU A 29 -8.12 8.48 7.10
N GLY A 30 -8.00 7.99 8.33
CA GLY A 30 -9.15 7.55 9.14
C GLY A 30 -10.07 6.55 8.42
N GLN A 31 -11.37 6.90 8.32
CA GLN A 31 -12.38 6.18 7.52
C GLN A 31 -12.81 6.95 6.25
N ARG A 32 -12.11 8.04 5.91
CA ARG A 32 -12.56 8.95 4.85
C ARG A 32 -12.14 8.50 3.47
N ALA A 33 -10.84 8.35 3.27
CA ALA A 33 -10.26 8.21 1.95
C ALA A 33 -9.07 7.26 1.99
N GLN A 34 -8.97 6.43 0.96
CA GLN A 34 -7.75 5.70 0.66
C GLN A 34 -6.80 6.68 -0.03
N MET A 35 -5.60 6.80 0.53
CA MET A 35 -4.61 7.77 0.07
C MET A 35 -3.74 7.16 -1.01
N PHE A 36 -3.28 5.93 -0.76
CA PHE A 36 -2.49 5.14 -1.69
C PHE A 36 -2.57 3.66 -1.31
N GLU A 37 -2.05 2.82 -2.19
CA GLU A 37 -1.71 1.44 -1.90
C GLU A 37 -0.31 1.10 -2.40
N ILE A 38 0.29 0.09 -1.77
CA ILE A 38 1.47 -0.59 -2.26
C ILE A 38 1.05 -2.04 -2.51
N PHE A 39 1.07 -2.46 -3.77
CA PHE A 39 0.63 -3.77 -4.21
C PHE A 39 1.82 -4.65 -4.58
N ARG A 40 1.93 -5.82 -3.94
CA ARG A 40 2.87 -6.88 -4.31
C ARG A 40 2.16 -7.75 -5.35
N ASN A 41 2.52 -7.55 -6.62
CA ASN A 41 1.95 -8.26 -7.75
C ASN A 41 2.75 -9.53 -8.05
N ASP A 42 2.13 -10.68 -7.84
CA ASP A 42 2.76 -12.00 -8.05
C ASP A 42 2.92 -12.33 -9.54
N GLU A 43 2.04 -11.83 -10.40
CA GLU A 43 2.16 -12.03 -11.84
C GLU A 43 3.32 -11.25 -12.45
N THR A 44 3.51 -9.99 -12.03
CA THR A 44 4.55 -9.11 -12.60
C THR A 44 5.88 -9.17 -11.83
N LEU A 45 5.90 -9.81 -10.67
CA LEU A 45 7.02 -9.88 -9.73
C LEU A 45 7.52 -8.48 -9.31
N ARG A 46 6.59 -7.55 -9.10
CA ARG A 46 6.89 -6.16 -8.73
C ARG A 46 6.04 -5.69 -7.56
N PHE A 47 6.62 -4.74 -6.83
CA PHE A 47 5.84 -3.85 -5.99
C PHE A 47 5.42 -2.64 -6.82
N GLU A 48 4.13 -2.35 -6.81
CA GLU A 48 3.51 -1.26 -7.54
C GLU A 48 2.90 -0.28 -6.54
N VAL A 49 2.99 1.02 -6.81
CA VAL A 49 2.42 2.05 -5.94
C VAL A 49 1.37 2.80 -6.74
N THR A 50 0.14 2.85 -6.20
CA THR A 50 -0.93 3.68 -6.75
C THR A 50 -1.24 4.78 -5.76
N LEU A 51 -1.04 6.03 -6.18
CA LEU A 51 -1.46 7.21 -5.40
C LEU A 51 -2.87 7.61 -5.83
N PHE A 52 -3.85 7.47 -4.93
CA PHE A 52 -5.21 7.96 -5.16
C PHE A 52 -5.31 9.45 -4.82
N GLU A 53 -4.53 9.89 -3.85
CA GLU A 53 -4.31 11.30 -3.52
C GLU A 53 -2.87 11.70 -3.90
N PRO A 54 -2.68 12.64 -4.85
CA PRO A 54 -1.35 13.07 -5.28
C PRO A 54 -0.55 13.79 -4.19
N SER A 55 -1.22 14.40 -3.20
CA SER A 55 -0.59 15.19 -2.14
C SER A 55 -0.15 14.37 -0.91
N VAL A 56 0.06 13.06 -1.07
CA VAL A 56 0.56 12.19 0.00
C VAL A 56 1.95 12.65 0.48
N PRO A 57 2.16 12.83 1.79
CA PRO A 57 3.48 13.17 2.32
C PRO A 57 4.51 12.08 2.03
N LEU A 58 5.73 12.48 1.62
CA LEU A 58 6.78 11.55 1.21
C LEU A 58 7.16 10.59 2.34
N GLU A 59 7.35 11.11 3.56
CA GLU A 59 7.72 10.32 4.71
C GLU A 59 6.69 9.22 5.00
N LEU A 60 5.39 9.51 4.85
CA LEU A 60 4.33 8.50 5.02
C LEU A 60 4.50 7.35 4.02
N LEU A 61 4.83 7.66 2.76
CA LEU A 61 5.07 6.68 1.73
C LEU A 61 6.34 5.86 2.03
N GLU A 62 7.43 6.50 2.46
CA GLU A 62 8.67 5.83 2.85
C GLU A 62 8.46 4.84 4.00
N TYR A 63 7.69 5.23 5.02
CA TYR A 63 7.30 4.34 6.11
C TYR A 63 6.46 3.16 5.60
N ALA A 64 5.48 3.43 4.72
CA ALA A 64 4.63 2.39 4.17
C ALA A 64 5.39 1.39 3.30
N VAL A 65 6.39 1.84 2.53
CA VAL A 65 7.24 0.95 1.72
C VAL A 65 7.95 -0.08 2.60
N GLN A 66 8.49 0.33 3.76
CA GLN A 66 9.12 -0.62 4.67
C GLN A 66 8.11 -1.62 5.22
N ILE A 67 6.94 -1.15 5.67
CA ILE A 67 5.87 -2.03 6.16
C ILE A 67 5.42 -3.01 5.08
N ALA A 68 5.27 -2.56 3.84
CA ALA A 68 4.84 -3.40 2.73
C ALA A 68 5.86 -4.51 2.44
N ARG A 69 7.16 -4.18 2.43
CA ARG A 69 8.23 -5.18 2.24
C ARG A 69 8.26 -6.23 3.34
N ASP A 70 8.03 -5.82 4.58
CA ASP A 70 8.06 -6.74 5.73
C ASP A 70 6.78 -7.59 5.83
N SER A 71 5.62 -7.05 5.44
CA SER A 71 4.31 -7.66 5.73
C SER A 71 3.62 -8.37 4.57
N LEU A 72 3.97 -8.05 3.32
CA LEU A 72 3.38 -8.67 2.13
C LEU A 72 4.14 -9.92 1.68
N GLY A 73 5.36 -10.13 2.19
CA GLY A 73 6.17 -11.33 1.93
C GLY A 73 6.72 -11.42 0.50
N ASP A 74 7.38 -12.54 0.22
CA ASP A 74 8.00 -12.83 -1.08
C ASP A 74 6.99 -13.21 -2.15
N PHE A 75 7.29 -12.89 -3.40
CA PHE A 75 6.46 -13.22 -4.56
C PHE A 75 6.14 -14.72 -4.65
N CYS A 76 4.91 -15.03 -5.02
CA CYS A 76 4.40 -16.38 -5.21
C CYS A 76 3.82 -16.53 -6.64
N PRO A 77 4.69 -16.74 -7.65
CA PRO A 77 4.27 -16.89 -9.05
C PRO A 77 3.51 -18.18 -9.35
#